data_AF-A0A0S7XU75-F1
#
_entry.id   AF-A0A0S7XU75-F1
#
_cell.length_a   1.000
_cell.length_b   1.000
_cell.length_c   1.000
_cell.angle_alpha   90.00
_cell.angle_beta   90.00
_cell.angle_gamma   90.00
#
_symmetry.space_group_name_H-M   'P 1'
#
loop_
_entity.id
_entity.type
_entity.pdbx_description
1 polymer ?
#
loop_
_entity_poly.entity_id
_entity_poly.type
_entity_poly.pdbx_seq_one_letter_code
_entity_poly.pdbx_strand_id
1 'polypeptide(L)'
;MVWDFIFYVLLGVVIMLSVQVGGIVVVFSYLIIPATISATLASTLGLQITVVWISTVLASLGGLLFAYYLDFSIGPAIALFLGFELVITSLTARFWPGILNLQSKKAE
;
A
#
# COMPACT_ATOMS: atom_id res chain seq x y z
N MET A 1 -6.97 -10.01 24.83
CA MET A 1 -5.62 -10.26 25.41
C MET A 1 -4.90 -11.41 24.71
N VAL A 2 -5.32 -12.68 24.85
CA VAL A 2 -4.61 -13.79 24.17
C VAL A 2 -4.68 -13.69 22.64
N TRP A 3 -5.83 -13.27 22.11
CA TRP A 3 -6.02 -13.05 20.68
C TRP A 3 -5.09 -11.99 20.11
N ASP A 4 -4.96 -10.85 20.79
CA ASP A 4 -4.08 -9.76 20.36
C ASP A 4 -2.61 -10.20 20.38
N PHE A 5 -2.22 -10.97 21.39
CA PHE A 5 -0.87 -11.53 21.47
C PHE A 5 -0.57 -12.46 20.29
N ILE A 6 -1.46 -13.41 20.00
CA ILE A 6 -1.30 -14.35 18.88
C ILE A 6 -1.23 -13.58 17.55
N PHE A 7 -2.08 -12.57 17.37
CA PHE A 7 -2.09 -11.74 16.17
C PHE A 7 -0.76 -11.01 15.97
N TYR A 8 -0.22 -10.34 17.00
CA TYR A 8 1.04 -9.62 16.88
C TYR A 8 2.25 -10.54 16.67
N VAL A 9 2.26 -11.72 17.30
CA VAL A 9 3.31 -12.73 17.07
C VAL A 9 3.25 -13.23 15.63
N LEU A 10 2.06 -13.59 15.12
CA LEU A 10 1.88 -14.02 13.73
C LEU A 10 2.28 -12.92 12.75
N LEU A 11 1.87 -11.67 13.01
CA LEU A 11 2.24 -10.53 12.19
C LEU A 11 3.76 -10.35 12.14
N GLY A 12 4.44 -10.43 13.29
CA GLY A 12 5.90 -10.36 13.36
C GLY A 12 6.59 -11.47 12.57
N VAL A 13 6.11 -12.70 12.68
CA VAL A 13 6.64 -13.86 11.92
C VAL A 13 6.43 -13.65 10.41
N VAL A 14 5.23 -13.24 9.99
CA VAL A 14 4.91 -12.98 8.57
C VAL A 14 5.81 -11.88 8.00
N ILE A 15 6.03 -10.79 8.75
CA ILE A 15 6.92 -9.71 8.33
C ILE A 15 8.36 -10.21 8.21
N MET A 16 8.89 -10.94 9.20
CA MET A 16 10.26 -11.46 9.17
C MET A 16 10.49 -12.40 7.98
N LEU A 17 9.57 -13.34 7.73
CA LEU A 17 9.65 -14.24 6.59
C LEU A 17 9.54 -13.49 5.24
N SER A 18 8.69 -12.47 5.17
CA SER A 18 8.53 -11.65 3.97
C SER A 18 9.80 -10.85 3.67
N VAL A 19 10.42 -10.26 4.70
CA VAL A 19 11.66 -9.48 4.56
C VAL A 19 12.82 -10.33 4.06
N GLN A 20 12.88 -11.60 4.47
CA GLN A 20 13.90 -12.54 3.99
C GLN A 20 13.77 -12.81 2.47
N VAL A 21 12.56 -12.76 1.93
CA VAL A 21 12.30 -13.03 0.51
C VAL A 21 12.38 -11.78 -0.36
N GLY A 22 11.68 -10.71 0.01
CA GLY A 22 11.53 -9.49 -0.80
C GLY A 22 12.50 -8.35 -0.42
N GLY A 23 13.19 -8.48 0.71
CA GLY A 23 13.98 -7.40 1.30
C GLY A 23 13.14 -6.46 2.17
N ILE A 24 13.83 -5.71 3.03
CA ILE A 24 13.19 -4.88 4.06
C ILE A 24 12.39 -3.71 3.48
N VAL A 25 12.94 -3.04 2.47
CA VAL A 25 12.36 -1.82 1.88
C VAL A 25 10.97 -2.09 1.31
N VAL A 26 10.84 -3.13 0.46
CA VAL A 26 9.58 -3.41 -0.23
C VAL A 26 8.49 -3.84 0.74
N VAL A 27 8.82 -4.64 1.76
CA VAL A 27 7.85 -5.14 2.75
C VAL A 27 7.28 -3.98 3.56
N PHE A 28 8.13 -3.10 4.09
CA PHE A 28 7.65 -1.91 4.81
C PHE A 28 6.85 -0.98 3.90
N SER A 29 7.25 -0.81 2.65
CA SER A 29 6.48 -0.03 1.66
C SER A 29 5.09 -0.61 1.42
N TYR A 30 4.95 -1.93 1.28
CA TYR A 30 3.64 -2.59 1.11
C TYR A 30 2.73 -2.47 2.33
N LEU A 31 3.28 -2.33 3.54
CA LEU A 31 2.46 -2.14 4.74
C LEU A 31 1.90 -0.71 4.86
N ILE A 32 2.65 0.29 4.39
CA ILE A 32 2.33 1.70 4.61
C ILE A 32 1.60 2.32 3.41
N ILE A 33 2.14 2.12 2.20
CA ILE A 33 1.74 2.90 1.01
C ILE A 33 0.35 2.49 0.51
N PRO A 34 0.06 1.20 0.22
CA PRO A 34 -1.27 0.78 -0.22
C PRO A 34 -2.36 1.10 0.81
N ALA A 35 -2.04 0.96 2.10
CA ALA A 35 -2.95 1.32 3.18
C ALA A 35 -3.31 2.81 3.14
N THR A 36 -2.32 3.69 2.92
CA THR A 36 -2.52 5.14 2.81
C THR A 36 -3.33 5.50 1.55
N ILE A 37 -3.05 4.86 0.40
CA ILE A 37 -3.82 5.03 -0.84
C ILE A 37 -5.28 4.64 -0.61
N SER A 38 -5.52 3.49 0.01
CA SER A 38 -6.89 3.03 0.27
C SER A 38 -7.67 3.93 1.23
N ALA A 39 -7.01 4.44 2.28
CA ALA A 39 -7.62 5.33 3.26
C ALA A 39 -7.95 6.71 2.69
N THR A 40 -7.21 7.16 1.67
CA THR A 40 -7.49 8.43 0.97
C THR A 40 -8.61 8.30 -0.06
N LEU A 41 -8.77 7.13 -0.68
CA LEU A 41 -9.79 6.89 -1.72
C LEU A 41 -11.13 6.37 -1.19
N ALA A 42 -11.14 5.61 -0.10
CA ALA A 42 -12.31 4.86 0.35
C ALA A 42 -12.47 4.82 1.88
N SER A 43 -13.72 4.83 2.35
CA SER A 43 -14.07 4.71 3.77
C SER A 43 -14.75 3.42 4.17
N THR A 44 -15.21 2.63 3.21
CA THR A 44 -15.78 1.33 3.49
C THR A 44 -14.70 0.26 3.42
N LEU A 45 -14.70 -0.67 4.38
CA LEU A 45 -13.73 -1.77 4.46
C LEU A 45 -13.62 -2.55 3.13
N GLY A 46 -14.75 -2.82 2.47
CA GLY A 46 -14.75 -3.56 1.20
C GLY A 46 -14.04 -2.82 0.06
N LEU A 47 -14.25 -1.50 -0.07
CA LEU A 47 -13.54 -0.71 -1.08
C LEU A 47 -12.06 -0.53 -0.71
N GLN A 48 -11.73 -0.34 0.58
CA GLN A 48 -10.34 -0.23 1.01
C GLN A 48 -9.54 -1.48 0.64
N ILE A 49 -10.05 -2.67 0.95
CA ILE A 49 -9.40 -3.94 0.58
C ILE A 49 -9.21 -4.01 -0.94
N THR A 50 -10.26 -3.73 -1.72
CA THR A 50 -10.20 -3.80 -3.19
C THR A 50 -9.14 -2.83 -3.76
N VAL A 51 -9.09 -1.59 -3.26
CA VAL A 51 -8.11 -0.58 -3.68
C VAL A 51 -6.69 -1.00 -3.31
N VAL A 52 -6.47 -1.52 -2.11
CA VAL A 52 -5.16 -2.06 -1.70
C VAL A 52 -4.68 -3.13 -2.68
N TRP A 53 -5.53 -4.11 -3.01
CA TRP A 53 -5.18 -5.19 -3.94
C TRP A 53 -4.79 -4.66 -5.33
N ILE A 54 -5.61 -3.76 -5.89
CA ILE A 54 -5.37 -3.21 -7.22
C ILE A 54 -4.09 -2.38 -7.25
N SER A 55 -3.92 -1.47 -6.30
CA SER A 55 -2.71 -0.62 -6.19
C SER A 55 -1.45 -1.46 -6.04
N THR A 56 -1.48 -2.44 -5.13
CA THR A 56 -0.35 -3.34 -4.88
C THR A 56 0.04 -4.10 -6.14
N VAL A 57 -0.91 -4.67 -6.87
CA VAL A 57 -0.63 -5.43 -8.10
C VAL A 57 -0.08 -4.52 -9.20
N LEU A 58 -0.66 -3.33 -9.39
CA LEU A 58 -0.21 -2.36 -10.38
C LEU A 58 1.23 -1.89 -10.12
N ALA A 59 1.54 -1.49 -8.88
CA ALA A 59 2.88 -1.05 -8.51
C ALA A 59 3.91 -2.18 -8.62
N SER A 60 3.52 -3.43 -8.29
CA SER A 60 4.39 -4.61 -8.42
C SER A 60 4.76 -4.86 -9.88
N LEU A 61 3.75 -4.87 -10.77
CA LEU A 61 3.96 -5.05 -12.22
C LEU A 61 4.86 -3.96 -12.80
N GLY A 62 4.60 -2.69 -12.45
CA GLY A 62 5.43 -1.57 -12.88
C GLY A 62 6.87 -1.67 -12.40
N GLY A 63 7.07 -1.96 -11.12
CA GLY A 63 8.39 -2.13 -10.52
C GLY A 63 9.19 -3.30 -11.08
N LEU A 64 8.53 -4.44 -11.34
CA LEU A 64 9.14 -5.61 -11.96
C LEU A 64 9.57 -5.35 -13.40
N LEU A 65 8.72 -4.72 -14.21
CA LEU A 65 9.06 -4.36 -15.59
C LEU A 65 10.24 -3.38 -15.60
N PHE A 66 10.24 -2.37 -14.73
CA PHE A 66 11.34 -1.42 -14.64
C PHE A 66 12.65 -2.06 -14.19
N ALA A 67 12.61 -2.94 -13.18
CA ALA A 67 13.76 -3.69 -12.72
C ALA A 67 14.34 -4.59 -13.83
N TYR A 68 13.47 -5.19 -14.66
CA TYR A 68 13.88 -6.01 -15.79
C TYR A 68 14.61 -5.21 -16.88
N TYR A 69 14.18 -3.98 -17.17
CA TYR A 69 14.80 -3.16 -18.22
C TYR A 69 16.08 -2.43 -17.77
N LEU A 70 16.21 -2.09 -16.48
CA LEU A 70 17.34 -1.30 -15.96
C LEU A 70 18.33 -2.12 -15.11
N ASP A 71 18.19 -3.45 -15.04
CA ASP A 71 19.01 -4.35 -14.21
C ASP A 71 19.11 -3.89 -12.73
N PHE A 72 18.05 -3.27 -12.21
CA PHE A 72 18.01 -2.70 -10.86
C PHE A 72 17.53 -3.71 -9.82
N SER A 73 17.88 -3.48 -8.54
CA SER A 73 17.38 -4.31 -7.45
C SER A 73 15.85 -4.23 -7.35
N ILE A 74 15.17 -5.39 -7.37
CA ILE A 74 13.71 -5.51 -7.42
C ILE A 74 13.04 -4.82 -6.21
N GLY A 75 13.62 -4.96 -5.02
CA GLY A 75 13.03 -4.42 -3.79
C GLY A 75 12.84 -2.90 -3.85
N PRO A 76 13.91 -2.11 -4.04
CA PRO A 76 13.81 -0.67 -4.22
C PRO A 76 13.00 -0.24 -5.45
N ALA A 77 13.06 -0.99 -6.56
CA ALA A 77 12.31 -0.65 -7.77
C ALA A 77 10.79 -0.66 -7.53
N ILE A 78 10.28 -1.71 -6.87
CA ILE A 78 8.85 -1.78 -6.50
C ILE A 78 8.48 -0.69 -5.49
N ALA A 79 9.34 -0.43 -4.49
CA ALA A 79 9.09 0.63 -3.52
C ALA A 79 9.00 2.03 -4.17
N LEU A 80 9.80 2.29 -5.21
CA LEU A 80 9.72 3.53 -5.99
C LEU A 80 8.39 3.65 -6.74
N PHE A 81 7.91 2.57 -7.37
CA PHE A 81 6.61 2.58 -8.06
C PHE A 81 5.44 2.75 -7.10
N LEU A 82 5.47 2.12 -5.92
CA LEU A 82 4.49 2.37 -4.86
C LEU A 82 4.51 3.85 -4.45
N GLY A 83 5.69 4.42 -4.23
CA GLY A 83 5.84 5.85 -3.89
C GLY A 83 5.28 6.77 -4.98
N PHE A 84 5.52 6.43 -6.25
CA PHE A 84 4.98 7.17 -7.39
C PHE A 84 3.45 7.14 -7.43
N GLU A 85 2.86 5.96 -7.20
CA GLU A 85 1.40 5.79 -7.13
C GLU A 85 0.79 6.60 -5.97
N LEU A 86 1.46 6.65 -4.82
CA LEU A 86 1.05 7.47 -3.67
C LEU A 86 1.06 8.97 -4.03
N VAL A 87 2.11 9.45 -4.70
CA VAL A 87 2.22 10.85 -5.11
C VAL A 87 1.09 11.23 -6.07
N ILE A 88 0.79 10.37 -7.06
CA ILE A 88 -0.33 10.59 -7.99
C ILE A 88 -1.65 10.65 -7.22
N THR A 89 -1.87 9.67 -6.34
CA THR A 89 -3.06 9.61 -5.48
C THR A 89 -3.21 10.86 -4.61
N SER A 90 -2.12 11.32 -3.99
CA SER A 90 -2.13 12.50 -3.14
C SER A 90 -2.38 13.79 -3.93
N LEU A 91 -1.84 13.90 -5.15
CA LEU A 91 -2.08 15.05 -6.02
C LEU A 91 -3.53 15.09 -6.48
N THR A 92 -4.08 13.96 -6.94
CA THR A 92 -5.49 13.88 -7.37
C THR A 92 -6.45 14.15 -6.21
N ALA A 93 -6.17 13.62 -5.01
CA ALA A 93 -6.95 13.91 -3.81
C ALA A 93 -6.93 15.41 -3.46
N ARG A 94 -5.79 16.09 -3.64
CA ARG A 94 -5.69 17.55 -3.43
C ARG A 94 -6.51 18.37 -4.42
N PHE A 95 -6.64 17.89 -5.66
CA PHE A 95 -7.49 18.53 -6.68
C PHE A 95 -8.98 18.19 -6.55
N TRP A 96 -9.36 17.19 -5.76
CA TRP A 96 -10.74 16.75 -5.57
C TRP A 96 -11.25 16.94 -4.13
N PRO A 97 -11.38 18.18 -3.63
CA PRO A 97 -11.90 18.46 -2.29
C PRO A 97 -13.38 18.02 -2.10
N GLY A 98 -14.08 17.63 -3.17
CA GLY A 98 -15.48 17.19 -3.12
C GLY A 98 -15.73 15.85 -2.41
N ILE A 99 -14.74 14.95 -2.33
CA ILE A 99 -14.90 13.62 -1.69
C ILE A 99 -14.76 13.71 -0.16
N LEU A 100 -13.97 14.66 0.37
CA LEU A 100 -13.83 14.87 1.82
C LEU A 100 -15.15 15.32 2.48
N ASN A 101 -15.96 16.11 1.77
CA ASN A 101 -17.27 16.57 2.28
C ASN A 101 -18.33 15.46 2.30
N LEU A 102 -18.22 14.43 1.45
CA LEU A 102 -19.11 13.27 1.48
C LEU A 102 -18.73 12.24 2.54
N GLN A 103 -17.46 12.23 2.97
CA GLN A 103 -16.97 11.41 4.07
C GLN A 103 -17.42 11.94 5.44
N SER A 104 -17.37 13.26 5.62
CA SER A 104 -17.92 13.93 6.81
C SER A 104 -19.42 13.68 6.97
N LYS A 105 -20.20 13.81 5.88
CA LYS A 105 -21.67 13.69 5.92
C LYS A 105 -22.22 12.27 6.06
N LYS A 106 -21.40 11.23 5.84
CA LYS A 106 -21.83 9.82 6.01
C LYS A 106 -21.55 9.29 7.42
N ALA A 107 -20.85 10.08 8.23
CA ALA A 107 -20.59 9.80 9.65
C ALA A 107 -21.57 10.52 10.60
N GLU A 108 -22.42 11.41 10.08
CA GLU A 108 -23.63 11.95 10.74
C GLU A 108 -24.88 11.17 10.31
#